data_AF-A0A6M7WXI9-F1
#
_entry.id   AF-A0A6M7WXI9-F1
#
_cell.length_a   1.000
_cell.length_b   1.000
_cell.length_c   1.000
_cell.angle_alpha   90.00
_cell.angle_beta   90.00
_cell.angle_gamma   90.00
#
_symmetry.space_group_name_H-M   'P 1'
#
loop_
_entity.id
_entity.type
_entity.pdbx_description
1 polymer ?
#
loop_
_entity_poly.entity_id
_entity_poly.type
_entity_poly.pdbx_seq_one_letter_code
_entity_poly.pdbx_strand_id
1 'polypeptide(L)'
;MRAGTPPIQQALASLLEASPGAFTHIPLSGILPPQTFSVTVLRNPVKRIVSQISDWRREFAEGKHPGHSPEVRAIEHAANMSLRDFLSAHSASPLRGLFDNYQTRALATRAGEPADEGDAYALLPAAKATLERDYGVVGLTERMKETRAAICSYLGLVPDEEAGGARNVTADRFVSRDELRDASEIVGRFTAVDEELYAHARLLFLNRHAERAQYSELDFEAKHAAKAVQRLRPVLREQNVFLSVRDAILGSGIHGRDGAGTDNCAVWTGPTTRTVLYMPCPVEKMLKVKLWIRGYAAERIRSQVRFEIDDRLTPHAFVSSPESHEVAEIYATPKRSFLKLTILVDETLTSLEAGGGNADERKRGLAFDGYGWSAV
;
A
#
# COMPACT_ATOMS: atom_id res chain seq x y z
N MET A 1 -29.85 28.12 14.60
CA MET A 1 -29.53 26.78 15.12
C MET A 1 -28.59 26.11 14.14
N ARG A 2 -27.32 25.90 14.49
CA ARG A 2 -26.42 25.10 13.65
C ARG A 2 -26.84 23.64 13.81
N ALA A 3 -27.27 23.01 12.73
CA ALA A 3 -27.56 21.58 12.74
C ALA A 3 -26.33 20.83 13.25
N GLY A 4 -26.51 19.98 14.26
CA GLY A 4 -25.42 19.18 14.81
C GLY A 4 -24.80 18.31 13.72
N THR A 5 -23.48 18.17 13.76
CA THR A 5 -22.72 17.29 12.88
C THR A 5 -23.30 15.85 12.97
N PRO A 6 -23.73 15.23 11.86
CA PRO A 6 -24.27 13.87 11.85
C PRO A 6 -23.36 12.86 12.56
N PRO A 7 -23.90 11.85 13.28
CA PRO A 7 -23.10 10.86 14.02
C PRO A 7 -22.04 10.13 13.18
N ILE A 8 -22.31 9.87 11.90
CA ILE A 8 -21.36 9.26 10.96
C ILE A 8 -20.14 10.15 10.72
N GLN A 9 -20.32 11.48 10.65
CA GLN A 9 -19.21 12.41 10.47
C GLN A 9 -18.31 12.46 11.72
N GLN A 10 -18.90 12.34 12.93
CA GLN A 10 -18.12 12.27 14.18
C GLN A 10 -17.35 10.95 14.29
N ALA A 11 -17.97 9.82 13.93
CA ALA A 11 -17.30 8.52 13.91
C ALA A 11 -16.16 8.47 12.88
N LEU A 12 -16.37 9.03 11.68
CA LEU A 12 -15.35 9.08 10.64
C LEU A 12 -14.20 10.04 11.01
N ALA A 13 -14.51 11.19 11.60
CA ALA A 13 -13.50 12.12 12.10
C ALA A 13 -12.64 11.45 13.19
N SER A 14 -13.27 10.74 14.14
CA SER A 14 -12.55 9.99 15.17
C SER A 14 -11.66 8.88 14.57
N LEU A 15 -12.13 8.21 13.52
CA LEU A 15 -11.37 7.17 12.82
C LEU A 15 -10.17 7.74 12.05
N LEU A 16 -10.32 8.92 11.45
CA LEU A 16 -9.23 9.65 10.76
C LEU A 16 -8.26 10.32 11.74
N GLU A 17 -8.70 10.66 12.95
CA GLU A 17 -7.82 11.11 14.03
C GLU A 17 -6.96 9.96 14.57
N ALA A 18 -7.50 8.74 14.59
CA ALA A 18 -6.81 7.56 15.09
C ALA A 18 -5.87 6.89 14.06
N SER A 19 -6.08 7.11 12.77
CA SER A 19 -5.32 6.47 11.69
C SER A 19 -4.90 7.46 10.61
N PRO A 20 -3.66 7.41 10.10
CA PRO A 20 -3.18 8.29 9.02
C PRO A 20 -3.87 8.06 7.66
N GLY A 21 -4.82 7.12 7.58
CA GLY A 21 -5.70 6.91 6.43
C GLY A 21 -6.93 6.08 6.79
N ALA A 22 -7.98 6.23 6.00
CA ALA A 22 -9.17 5.39 6.04
C ALA A 22 -9.38 4.74 4.67
N PHE A 23 -9.92 3.52 4.66
CA PHE A 23 -10.35 2.85 3.44
C PHE A 23 -11.83 2.48 3.57
N THR A 24 -12.52 2.47 2.43
CA THR A 24 -13.92 2.12 2.35
C THR A 24 -14.27 1.74 0.92
N HIS A 25 -15.39 1.03 0.77
CA HIS A 25 -15.96 0.66 -0.51
C HIS A 25 -16.79 1.77 -1.16
N ILE A 26 -17.12 2.84 -0.42
CA ILE A 26 -17.91 3.99 -0.90
C ILE A 26 -17.13 5.31 -0.77
N PRO A 27 -17.36 6.29 -1.65
CA PRO A 27 -16.83 7.63 -1.51
C PRO A 27 -17.20 8.27 -0.16
N LEU A 28 -16.21 8.87 0.50
CA LEU A 28 -16.39 9.69 1.70
C LEU A 28 -16.42 11.19 1.36
N SER A 29 -16.50 11.53 0.08
CA SER A 29 -16.57 12.92 -0.36
C SER A 29 -17.77 13.62 0.27
N GLY A 30 -17.55 14.87 0.69
CA GLY A 30 -18.53 15.66 1.45
C GLY A 30 -18.53 15.44 2.96
N ILE A 31 -17.84 14.41 3.48
CA ILE A 31 -17.67 14.19 4.92
C ILE A 31 -16.21 14.16 5.40
N LEU A 32 -15.26 14.08 4.47
CA LEU A 32 -13.83 14.21 4.78
C LEU A 32 -13.42 15.67 5.06
N PRO A 33 -12.41 15.90 5.92
CA PRO A 33 -11.78 17.21 6.06
C PRO A 33 -11.28 17.76 4.71
N PRO A 34 -11.35 19.08 4.43
CA PRO A 34 -11.02 19.65 3.11
C PRO A 34 -9.59 19.39 2.60
N GLN A 35 -8.65 19.09 3.49
CA GLN A 35 -7.25 18.82 3.13
C GLN A 35 -6.95 17.32 2.93
N THR A 36 -7.98 16.47 2.95
CA THR A 36 -7.80 15.02 2.80
C THR A 36 -7.43 14.68 1.36
N PHE A 37 -6.31 13.99 1.17
CA PHE A 37 -5.92 13.48 -0.13
C PHE A 37 -6.60 12.13 -0.40
N SER A 38 -7.60 12.13 -1.28
CA SER A 38 -8.37 10.93 -1.61
C SER A 38 -7.82 10.25 -2.86
N VAL A 39 -7.78 8.91 -2.81
CA VAL A 39 -7.39 8.04 -3.93
C VAL A 39 -8.44 6.97 -4.12
N THR A 40 -8.69 6.62 -5.38
CA THR A 40 -9.40 5.38 -5.74
C THR A 40 -8.61 4.62 -6.80
N VAL A 41 -8.81 3.31 -6.85
CA VAL A 41 -8.20 2.45 -7.88
C VAL A 41 -9.28 1.54 -8.44
N LEU A 42 -9.48 1.62 -9.76
CA LEU A 42 -10.40 0.76 -10.46
C LEU A 42 -9.66 -0.43 -11.07
N ARG A 43 -10.39 -1.48 -11.40
CA ARG A 43 -9.89 -2.66 -12.10
C ARG A 43 -10.75 -2.94 -13.31
N ASN A 44 -10.18 -3.59 -14.33
CA ASN A 44 -10.98 -4.11 -15.43
C ASN A 44 -12.18 -4.92 -14.86
N PRO A 45 -13.42 -4.59 -15.26
CA PRO A 45 -14.62 -5.14 -14.61
C PRO A 45 -14.70 -6.66 -14.60
N VAL A 46 -14.37 -7.31 -15.72
CA VAL A 46 -14.33 -8.77 -15.84
C VAL A 46 -13.28 -9.36 -14.92
N LYS A 47 -12.04 -8.83 -14.94
CA LYS A 47 -10.98 -9.27 -14.04
C LYS A 47 -11.31 -9.07 -12.57
N ARG A 48 -12.09 -8.04 -12.23
CA ARG A 48 -12.57 -7.81 -10.85
C ARG A 48 -13.50 -8.92 -10.38
N ILE A 49 -14.50 -9.30 -11.19
CA ILE A 49 -15.41 -10.41 -10.86
C ILE A 49 -14.62 -11.71 -10.68
N VAL A 50 -13.77 -12.05 -11.65
CA VAL A 50 -12.93 -13.27 -11.60
C VAL A 50 -12.06 -13.30 -10.33
N SER A 51 -11.47 -12.15 -9.98
CA SER A 51 -10.65 -12.03 -8.78
C SER A 51 -11.46 -12.24 -7.50
N GLN A 52 -12.67 -11.67 -7.41
CA GLN A 52 -13.53 -11.82 -6.23
C GLN A 52 -13.93 -13.28 -6.01
N ILE A 53 -14.32 -13.98 -7.07
CA ILE A 53 -14.69 -15.40 -7.00
C ILE A 53 -13.48 -16.27 -6.67
N SER A 54 -12.32 -15.97 -7.27
CA SER A 54 -11.07 -16.67 -6.95
C SER A 54 -10.66 -16.48 -5.49
N ASP A 55 -10.91 -15.31 -4.94
CA ASP A 55 -10.67 -14.99 -3.53
C ASP A 55 -11.52 -15.86 -2.60
N TRP A 56 -12.83 -15.91 -2.85
CA TRP A 56 -13.76 -16.76 -2.08
C TRP A 56 -13.46 -18.25 -2.20
N ARG A 57 -13.11 -18.73 -3.41
CA ARG A 57 -12.65 -20.11 -3.60
C ARG A 57 -11.39 -20.43 -2.79
N ARG A 58 -10.44 -19.48 -2.73
CA ARG A 58 -9.22 -19.61 -1.94
C ARG A 58 -9.52 -19.66 -0.46
N GLU A 59 -10.32 -18.71 0.05
CA GLU A 59 -10.70 -18.68 1.46
C GLU A 59 -11.37 -19.99 1.89
N PHE A 60 -12.20 -20.59 1.01
CA PHE A 60 -12.86 -21.88 1.24
C PHE A 60 -11.86 -23.01 1.33
N ALA A 61 -10.92 -23.08 0.40
CA ALA A 61 -9.85 -24.07 0.43
C ALA A 61 -8.95 -23.93 1.67
N GLU A 62 -8.79 -22.71 2.20
CA GLU A 62 -7.98 -22.42 3.39
C GLU A 62 -8.74 -22.59 4.71
N GLY A 63 -10.04 -22.88 4.67
CA GLY A 63 -10.88 -23.02 5.87
C GLY A 63 -11.03 -21.73 6.69
N LYS A 64 -10.79 -20.56 6.08
CA LYS A 64 -10.76 -19.25 6.75
C LYS A 64 -12.15 -18.60 6.90
N HIS A 65 -13.19 -19.37 7.19
CA HIS A 65 -14.56 -18.87 7.28
C HIS A 65 -15.11 -18.82 8.70
N PRO A 66 -15.09 -17.64 9.34
CA PRO A 66 -15.74 -17.48 10.63
C PRO A 66 -17.26 -17.24 10.45
N GLY A 67 -18.10 -18.19 10.89
CA GLY A 67 -19.49 -17.91 11.30
C GLY A 67 -20.62 -18.20 10.29
N HIS A 68 -21.80 -17.60 10.53
CA HIS A 68 -23.08 -17.82 9.83
C HIS A 68 -23.59 -16.60 9.06
N SER A 69 -22.72 -15.85 8.38
CA SER A 69 -23.16 -14.68 7.60
C SER A 69 -23.67 -15.09 6.20
N PRO A 70 -24.54 -14.30 5.53
CA PRO A 70 -24.99 -14.58 4.17
C PRO A 70 -23.84 -14.76 3.15
N GLU A 71 -22.70 -14.12 3.39
CA GLU A 71 -21.48 -14.23 2.60
C GLU A 71 -20.89 -15.64 2.66
N VAL A 72 -21.06 -16.38 3.77
CA VAL A 72 -20.56 -17.75 3.91
C VAL A 72 -21.21 -18.69 2.89
N ARG A 73 -22.52 -18.55 2.67
CA ARG A 73 -23.21 -19.32 1.61
C ARG A 73 -22.71 -18.95 0.22
N ALA A 74 -22.39 -17.70 -0.02
CA ALA A 74 -21.86 -17.26 -1.31
C ALA A 74 -20.45 -17.79 -1.57
N ILE A 75 -19.63 -17.85 -0.52
CA ILE A 75 -18.32 -18.48 -0.54
C ILE A 75 -18.44 -19.99 -0.82
N GLU A 76 -19.32 -20.69 -0.10
CA GLU A 76 -19.60 -22.11 -0.32
C GLU A 76 -20.09 -22.37 -1.75
N HIS A 77 -21.02 -21.55 -2.24
CA HIS A 77 -21.49 -21.64 -3.63
C HIS A 77 -20.37 -21.36 -4.62
N ALA A 78 -19.54 -20.34 -4.38
CA ALA A 78 -18.40 -20.02 -5.25
C ALA A 78 -17.43 -21.20 -5.34
N ALA A 79 -17.20 -21.93 -4.24
CA ALA A 79 -16.34 -23.11 -4.21
C ALA A 79 -16.93 -24.33 -4.93
N ASN A 80 -18.25 -24.51 -4.90
CA ASN A 80 -18.91 -25.74 -5.34
C ASN A 80 -19.69 -25.63 -6.65
N MET A 81 -19.87 -24.43 -7.19
CA MET A 81 -20.58 -24.17 -8.45
C MET A 81 -19.64 -23.70 -9.55
N SER A 82 -20.04 -23.91 -10.80
CA SER A 82 -19.42 -23.21 -11.93
C SER A 82 -19.68 -21.70 -11.82
N LEU A 83 -18.82 -20.86 -12.42
CA LEU A 83 -18.97 -19.41 -12.42
C LEU A 83 -20.32 -18.99 -12.99
N ARG A 84 -20.78 -19.67 -14.05
CA ARG A 84 -22.08 -19.39 -14.68
C ARG A 84 -23.22 -19.66 -13.70
N ASP A 85 -23.21 -20.82 -13.05
CA ASP A 85 -24.27 -21.22 -12.12
C ASP A 85 -24.26 -20.33 -10.87
N PHE A 86 -23.07 -20.03 -10.35
CA PHE A 86 -22.87 -19.11 -9.25
C PHE A 86 -23.47 -17.72 -9.55
N LEU A 87 -23.08 -17.11 -10.68
CA LEU A 87 -23.57 -15.77 -11.05
C LEU A 87 -25.08 -15.79 -11.33
N SER A 88 -25.61 -16.89 -11.87
CA SER A 88 -27.05 -17.06 -12.09
C SER A 88 -27.82 -17.17 -10.77
N ALA A 89 -27.33 -17.98 -9.83
CA ALA A 89 -27.96 -18.16 -8.52
C ALA A 89 -27.98 -16.87 -7.70
N HIS A 90 -26.96 -16.02 -7.86
CA HIS A 90 -26.81 -14.77 -7.14
C HIS A 90 -27.29 -13.52 -7.91
N SER A 91 -27.87 -13.68 -9.11
CA SER A 91 -28.33 -12.54 -9.92
C SER A 91 -29.53 -11.81 -9.31
N ALA A 92 -30.29 -12.47 -8.45
CA ALA A 92 -31.45 -11.92 -7.75
C ALA A 92 -31.28 -11.89 -6.23
N SER A 93 -30.09 -12.25 -5.71
CA SER A 93 -29.84 -12.24 -4.28
C SER A 93 -29.39 -10.85 -3.79
N PRO A 94 -29.43 -10.55 -2.48
CA PRO A 94 -28.90 -9.30 -1.93
C PRO A 94 -27.42 -9.06 -2.26
N LEU A 95 -26.68 -10.12 -2.59
CA LEU A 95 -25.27 -10.06 -2.99
C LEU A 95 -25.06 -9.64 -4.44
N ARG A 96 -26.13 -9.51 -5.24
CA ARG A 96 -26.06 -9.04 -6.63
C ARG A 96 -25.21 -7.77 -6.74
N GLY A 97 -25.35 -6.84 -5.79
CA GLY A 97 -24.61 -5.58 -5.78
C GLY A 97 -23.10 -5.73 -5.79
N LEU A 98 -22.55 -6.86 -5.32
CA LEU A 98 -21.10 -7.14 -5.34
C LEU A 98 -20.58 -7.49 -6.74
N PHE A 99 -21.46 -7.87 -7.66
CA PHE A 99 -21.12 -8.34 -9.01
C PHE A 99 -21.61 -7.39 -10.09
N ASP A 100 -22.89 -7.00 -10.00
CA ASP A 100 -23.60 -6.20 -11.00
C ASP A 100 -23.19 -4.72 -10.94
N ASN A 101 -22.30 -4.33 -11.86
CA ASN A 101 -21.83 -2.97 -12.06
C ASN A 101 -21.38 -2.32 -10.75
N TYR A 102 -20.67 -3.12 -9.94
CA TYR A 102 -20.28 -2.78 -8.58
C TYR A 102 -19.49 -1.47 -8.52
N GLN A 103 -18.52 -1.25 -9.41
CA GLN A 103 -17.69 -0.04 -9.34
C GLN A 103 -18.53 1.21 -9.57
N THR A 104 -19.47 1.16 -10.52
CA THR A 104 -20.41 2.24 -10.81
C THR A 104 -21.33 2.51 -9.62
N ARG A 105 -21.95 1.47 -9.06
CA ARG A 105 -22.84 1.60 -7.89
C ARG A 105 -22.12 2.15 -6.68
N ALA A 106 -20.94 1.60 -6.38
CA ALA A 106 -20.11 2.02 -5.27
C ALA A 106 -19.73 3.50 -5.38
N LEU A 107 -19.28 3.96 -6.55
CA LEU A 107 -18.87 5.35 -6.77
C LEU A 107 -20.03 6.34 -6.87
N ALA A 108 -21.23 5.88 -7.21
CA ALA A 108 -22.43 6.73 -7.20
C ALA A 108 -23.05 6.87 -5.80
N THR A 109 -22.76 5.93 -4.89
CA THR A 109 -23.26 5.96 -3.51
C THR A 109 -22.56 7.03 -2.69
N ARG A 110 -23.31 7.72 -1.82
CA ARG A 110 -22.76 8.70 -0.88
C ARG A 110 -22.74 8.13 0.54
N ALA A 111 -21.71 8.48 1.30
CA ALA A 111 -21.61 8.08 2.69
C ALA A 111 -22.83 8.57 3.51
N GLY A 112 -23.51 7.62 4.16
CA GLY A 112 -24.72 7.88 4.95
C GLY A 112 -26.03 7.77 4.17
N GLU A 113 -25.99 7.53 2.86
CA GLU A 113 -27.16 7.24 2.03
C GLU A 113 -27.26 5.72 1.79
N PRO A 114 -28.48 5.15 1.69
CA PRO A 114 -28.65 3.77 1.28
C PRO A 114 -28.11 3.58 -0.14
N ALA A 115 -27.54 2.40 -0.43
CA ALA A 115 -27.07 2.09 -1.77
C ALA A 115 -28.26 2.09 -2.76
N ASP A 116 -28.08 2.76 -3.90
CA ASP A 116 -29.10 2.78 -4.94
C ASP A 116 -29.11 1.44 -5.71
N GLU A 117 -30.19 0.67 -5.52
CA GLU A 117 -30.44 -0.60 -6.21
C GLU A 117 -31.05 -0.43 -7.60
N GLY A 118 -31.24 0.83 -8.05
CA GLY A 118 -31.80 1.19 -9.34
C GLY A 118 -30.94 0.79 -10.54
N ASP A 119 -31.32 1.31 -11.72
CA ASP A 119 -30.60 1.06 -12.96
C ASP A 119 -29.17 1.64 -12.90
N ALA A 120 -28.16 0.79 -13.11
CA ALA A 120 -26.77 1.20 -13.09
C ALA A 120 -26.45 2.26 -14.15
N TYR A 121 -27.14 2.27 -15.30
CA TYR A 121 -26.98 3.31 -16.31
C TYR A 121 -27.38 4.70 -15.80
N ALA A 122 -28.40 4.79 -14.95
CA ALA A 122 -28.82 6.05 -14.34
C ALA A 122 -27.77 6.57 -13.33
N LEU A 123 -26.97 5.66 -12.75
CA LEU A 123 -25.92 5.99 -11.78
C LEU A 123 -24.58 6.38 -12.42
N LEU A 124 -24.35 5.98 -13.68
CA LEU A 124 -23.09 6.23 -14.39
C LEU A 124 -22.67 7.71 -14.42
N PRO A 125 -23.56 8.70 -14.67
CA PRO A 125 -23.17 10.11 -14.62
C PRO A 125 -22.68 10.55 -13.24
N ALA A 126 -23.32 10.09 -12.16
CA ALA A 126 -22.90 10.38 -10.80
C ALA A 126 -21.53 9.77 -10.50
N ALA A 127 -21.34 8.49 -10.83
CA ALA A 127 -20.06 7.80 -10.65
C ALA A 127 -18.90 8.47 -11.39
N LYS A 128 -19.10 8.90 -12.65
CA LYS A 128 -18.10 9.66 -13.42
C LYS A 128 -17.79 11.00 -12.74
N ALA A 129 -18.82 11.73 -12.29
CA ALA A 129 -18.61 12.99 -11.58
C ALA A 129 -17.82 12.81 -10.27
N THR A 130 -18.08 11.73 -9.52
CA THR A 130 -17.30 11.36 -8.32
C THR A 130 -15.83 11.17 -8.69
N LEU A 131 -15.52 10.38 -9.74
CA LEU A 131 -14.13 10.18 -10.19
C LEU A 131 -13.41 11.49 -10.54
N GLU A 132 -14.12 12.42 -11.18
CA GLU A 132 -13.53 13.67 -11.65
C GLU A 132 -13.26 14.68 -10.53
N ARG A 133 -14.11 14.70 -9.48
CA ARG A 133 -14.16 15.78 -8.49
C ARG A 133 -13.58 15.39 -7.14
N ASP A 134 -13.74 14.13 -6.75
CA ASP A 134 -13.58 13.74 -5.35
C ASP A 134 -12.23 13.08 -5.07
N TYR A 135 -11.52 12.66 -6.12
CA TYR A 135 -10.26 11.95 -6.01
C TYR A 135 -9.10 12.75 -6.59
N GLY A 136 -8.03 12.88 -5.80
CA GLY A 136 -6.76 13.43 -6.25
C GLY A 136 -6.03 12.51 -7.23
N VAL A 137 -6.22 11.19 -7.08
CA VAL A 137 -5.78 10.18 -8.06
C VAL A 137 -6.87 9.14 -8.31
N VAL A 138 -7.18 8.92 -9.58
CA VAL A 138 -7.98 7.79 -10.07
C VAL A 138 -7.04 6.80 -10.74
N GLY A 139 -6.63 5.78 -9.99
CA GLY A 139 -5.67 4.75 -10.41
C GLY A 139 -6.29 3.56 -11.12
N LEU A 140 -5.44 2.69 -11.66
CA LEU A 140 -5.82 1.43 -12.30
C LEU A 140 -5.01 0.28 -11.73
N THR A 141 -5.66 -0.84 -11.40
CA THR A 141 -4.99 -2.02 -10.84
C THR A 141 -3.95 -2.58 -11.80
N GLU A 142 -4.26 -2.61 -13.10
CA GLU A 142 -3.36 -3.06 -14.16
C GLU A 142 -2.15 -2.12 -14.36
N ARG A 143 -2.20 -0.92 -13.78
CA ARG A 143 -1.13 0.09 -13.80
C ARG A 143 -0.78 0.55 -12.39
N MET A 144 -0.76 -0.40 -11.44
CA MET A 144 -0.57 -0.08 -10.02
C MET A 144 0.81 0.53 -9.76
N LYS A 145 1.85 0.14 -10.50
CA LYS A 145 3.19 0.75 -10.39
C LYS A 145 3.10 2.24 -10.66
N GLU A 146 2.53 2.62 -11.81
CA GLU A 146 2.33 4.01 -12.22
C GLU A 146 1.37 4.77 -11.30
N THR A 147 0.31 4.10 -10.83
CA THR A 147 -0.64 4.68 -9.87
C THR A 147 0.06 5.09 -8.58
N ARG A 148 0.90 4.21 -8.01
CA ARG A 148 1.67 4.52 -6.80
C ARG A 148 2.67 5.64 -7.04
N ALA A 149 3.37 5.63 -8.18
CA ALA A 149 4.28 6.73 -8.54
C ALA A 149 3.54 8.08 -8.59
N ALA A 150 2.34 8.12 -9.19
CA ALA A 150 1.52 9.32 -9.21
C ALA A 150 1.12 9.77 -7.79
N ILE A 151 0.67 8.85 -6.93
CA ILE A 151 0.34 9.15 -5.52
C ILE A 151 1.56 9.72 -4.78
N CYS A 152 2.72 9.08 -4.92
CA CYS A 152 3.97 9.54 -4.30
C CYS A 152 4.34 10.94 -4.80
N SER A 153 4.16 11.23 -6.09
CA SER A 153 4.39 12.56 -6.66
C SER A 153 3.50 13.63 -6.03
N TYR A 154 2.20 13.38 -5.90
CA TYR A 154 1.26 14.34 -5.29
C TYR A 154 1.57 14.61 -3.81
N LEU A 155 1.96 13.57 -3.07
CA LEU A 155 2.21 13.66 -1.63
C LEU A 155 3.66 14.05 -1.27
N GLY A 156 4.55 14.07 -2.26
CA GLY A 156 5.99 14.24 -2.07
C GLY A 156 6.59 13.12 -1.22
N LEU A 157 6.19 11.87 -1.50
CA LEU A 157 6.69 10.66 -0.86
C LEU A 157 7.79 10.01 -1.72
N VAL A 158 8.60 9.15 -1.12
CA VAL A 158 9.60 8.35 -1.84
C VAL A 158 8.87 7.28 -2.66
N PRO A 159 9.10 7.17 -3.98
CA PRO A 159 8.54 6.07 -4.75
C PRO A 159 9.28 4.77 -4.44
N ASP A 160 8.54 3.66 -4.42
CA ASP A 160 9.12 2.33 -4.35
C ASP A 160 9.10 1.69 -5.75
N GLU A 161 10.22 1.85 -6.47
CA GLU A 161 10.36 1.44 -7.86
C GLU A 161 10.35 -0.09 -8.03
N GLU A 162 10.76 -0.81 -6.99
CA GLU A 162 11.01 -2.26 -7.03
C GLU A 162 9.95 -3.09 -6.31
N ALA A 163 9.32 -2.58 -5.24
CA ALA A 163 8.23 -3.28 -4.53
C ALA A 163 6.89 -3.22 -5.30
N GLY A 164 6.91 -2.97 -6.61
CA GLY A 164 5.77 -3.10 -7.53
C GLY A 164 5.26 -4.52 -7.75
N GLY A 165 5.89 -5.51 -7.12
CA GLY A 165 5.46 -6.89 -7.18
C GLY A 165 4.10 -7.12 -6.53
N ALA A 166 3.24 -7.80 -7.29
CA ALA A 166 2.10 -8.67 -6.99
C ALA A 166 1.84 -9.12 -5.52
N ARG A 167 1.84 -8.22 -4.53
CA ARG A 167 1.59 -8.58 -3.12
C ARG A 167 0.18 -9.11 -2.82
N ASN A 168 -0.73 -9.07 -3.79
CA ASN A 168 -2.08 -9.66 -3.72
C ASN A 168 -2.56 -10.10 -5.11
N VAL A 169 -1.68 -10.65 -5.95
CA VAL A 169 -2.18 -11.37 -7.15
C VAL A 169 -2.62 -12.73 -6.64
N THR A 170 -3.88 -12.83 -6.20
CA THR A 170 -4.58 -14.11 -6.18
C THR A 170 -4.35 -14.68 -7.56
N ALA A 171 -3.56 -15.75 -7.66
CA ALA A 171 -3.40 -16.40 -8.94
C ALA A 171 -4.82 -16.69 -9.45
N ASP A 172 -5.15 -16.27 -10.67
CA ASP A 172 -6.43 -16.57 -11.33
C ASP A 172 -6.64 -18.10 -11.50
N ARG A 173 -5.82 -18.94 -10.85
CA ARG A 173 -5.82 -20.40 -10.83
C ARG A 173 -7.15 -21.02 -10.44
N PHE A 174 -8.02 -20.26 -9.76
CA PHE A 174 -9.30 -20.78 -9.28
C PHE A 174 -10.44 -20.65 -10.28
N VAL A 175 -10.32 -19.83 -11.34
CA VAL A 175 -11.35 -19.69 -12.39
C VAL A 175 -10.72 -19.98 -13.74
N SER A 176 -11.18 -21.03 -14.40
CA SER A 176 -10.59 -21.45 -15.69
C SER A 176 -11.03 -20.55 -16.84
N ARG A 177 -10.26 -20.54 -17.94
CA ARG A 177 -10.65 -19.81 -19.16
C ARG A 177 -11.95 -20.36 -19.78
N ASP A 178 -12.16 -21.67 -19.70
CA ASP A 178 -13.39 -22.30 -20.22
C ASP A 178 -14.59 -21.89 -19.39
N GLU A 179 -14.47 -21.90 -18.06
CA GLU A 179 -15.51 -21.44 -17.15
C GLU A 179 -15.87 -19.95 -17.36
N LEU A 180 -14.88 -19.09 -17.62
CA LEU A 180 -15.13 -17.70 -17.97
C LEU A 180 -15.83 -17.55 -19.33
N ARG A 181 -15.45 -18.38 -20.32
CA ARG A 181 -16.12 -18.40 -21.64
C ARG A 181 -17.58 -18.82 -21.49
N ASP A 182 -17.85 -19.85 -20.70
CA ASP A 182 -19.21 -20.36 -20.49
C ASP A 182 -20.10 -19.36 -19.73
N ALA A 183 -19.51 -18.50 -18.90
CA ALA A 183 -20.20 -17.44 -18.17
C ALA A 183 -20.22 -16.07 -18.89
N SER A 184 -19.67 -15.96 -20.12
CA SER A 184 -19.35 -14.67 -20.73
C SER A 184 -20.55 -13.73 -20.90
N GLU A 185 -21.72 -14.27 -21.24
CA GLU A 185 -22.95 -13.49 -21.41
C GLU A 185 -23.40 -12.83 -20.09
N ILE A 186 -23.41 -13.61 -18.99
CA ILE A 186 -23.80 -13.12 -17.67
C ILE A 186 -22.79 -12.11 -17.15
N VAL A 187 -21.50 -12.41 -17.33
CA VAL A 187 -20.40 -11.51 -16.97
C VAL A 187 -20.54 -10.19 -17.73
N GLY A 188 -20.73 -10.23 -19.05
CA GLY A 188 -20.88 -9.03 -19.87
C GLY A 188 -22.05 -8.16 -19.42
N ARG A 189 -23.20 -8.77 -19.06
CA ARG A 189 -24.34 -8.04 -18.48
C ARG A 189 -23.99 -7.39 -17.14
N PHE A 190 -23.29 -8.10 -16.26
CA PHE A 190 -22.88 -7.60 -14.94
C PHE A 190 -21.77 -6.55 -15.00
N THR A 191 -21.09 -6.40 -16.15
CA THR A 191 -19.98 -5.45 -16.29
C THR A 191 -20.23 -4.33 -17.29
N ALA A 192 -21.35 -4.33 -18.01
CA ALA A 192 -21.60 -3.41 -19.13
C ALA A 192 -21.40 -1.93 -18.77
N VAL A 193 -21.95 -1.48 -17.65
CA VAL A 193 -21.84 -0.08 -17.20
C VAL A 193 -20.47 0.19 -16.57
N ASP A 194 -19.94 -0.77 -15.82
CA ASP A 194 -18.59 -0.71 -15.27
C ASP A 194 -17.52 -0.58 -16.36
N GLU A 195 -17.73 -1.15 -17.55
CA GLU A 195 -16.83 -1.01 -18.69
C GLU A 195 -16.77 0.43 -19.19
N GLU A 196 -17.90 1.13 -19.28
CA GLU A 196 -17.93 2.55 -19.62
C GLU A 196 -17.27 3.43 -18.56
N LEU A 197 -17.54 3.15 -17.28
CA LEU A 197 -16.89 3.84 -16.17
C LEU A 197 -15.38 3.61 -16.18
N TYR A 198 -14.95 2.36 -16.38
CA TYR A 198 -13.54 2.00 -16.44
C TYR A 198 -12.82 2.64 -17.63
N ALA A 199 -13.47 2.70 -18.81
CA ALA A 199 -12.94 3.43 -19.96
C ALA A 199 -12.74 4.91 -19.64
N HIS A 200 -13.69 5.54 -18.95
CA HIS A 200 -13.56 6.92 -18.49
C HIS A 200 -12.41 7.09 -17.48
N ALA A 201 -12.30 6.20 -16.49
CA ALA A 201 -11.18 6.21 -15.53
C ALA A 201 -9.81 6.07 -16.21
N ARG A 202 -9.70 5.25 -17.26
CA ARG A 202 -8.48 5.16 -18.08
C ARG A 202 -8.12 6.48 -18.75
N LEU A 203 -9.10 7.20 -19.30
CA LEU A 203 -8.87 8.52 -19.88
C LEU A 203 -8.43 9.53 -18.82
N LEU A 204 -9.08 9.54 -17.65
CA LEU A 204 -8.66 10.39 -16.53
C LEU A 204 -7.20 10.11 -16.12
N PHE A 205 -6.84 8.84 -15.97
CA PHE A 205 -5.48 8.45 -15.61
C PHE A 205 -4.46 8.95 -16.65
N LEU A 206 -4.73 8.72 -17.94
CA LEU A 206 -3.83 9.16 -19.01
C LEU A 206 -3.72 10.68 -19.09
N ASN A 207 -4.83 11.40 -18.95
CA ASN A 207 -4.85 12.85 -19.11
C ASN A 207 -4.30 13.60 -17.89
N ARG A 208 -4.51 13.09 -16.67
CA ARG A 208 -4.18 13.80 -15.43
C ARG A 208 -2.92 13.29 -14.73
N HIS A 209 -2.58 12.01 -14.91
CA HIS A 209 -1.59 11.34 -14.08
C HIS A 209 -0.41 10.76 -14.86
N ALA A 210 -0.44 10.70 -16.19
CA ALA A 210 0.60 10.06 -16.99
C ALA A 210 2.01 10.64 -16.78
N GLU A 211 2.14 11.96 -16.61
CA GLU A 211 3.43 12.59 -16.31
C GLU A 211 3.92 12.19 -14.91
N ARG A 212 3.05 12.28 -13.91
CA ARG A 212 3.37 11.92 -12.52
C ARG A 212 3.58 10.42 -12.33
N ALA A 213 3.07 9.59 -13.23
CA ALA A 213 3.31 8.16 -13.25
C ALA A 213 4.77 7.80 -13.55
N GLN A 214 5.58 8.74 -14.07
CA GLN A 214 7.02 8.59 -14.28
C GLN A 214 7.86 9.06 -13.08
N TYR A 215 7.21 9.46 -11.99
CA TYR A 215 7.87 9.99 -10.81
C TYR A 215 8.83 8.96 -10.20
N SER A 216 10.10 9.35 -10.15
CA SER A 216 11.23 8.50 -9.74
C SER A 216 11.85 8.95 -8.41
N GLU A 217 12.77 8.16 -7.89
CA GLU A 217 13.57 8.55 -6.72
C GLU A 217 14.35 9.84 -6.98
N LEU A 218 14.88 10.03 -8.20
CA LEU A 218 15.57 11.26 -8.60
C LEU A 218 14.64 12.48 -8.60
N ASP A 219 13.40 12.32 -9.04
CA ASP A 219 12.39 13.40 -8.95
C ASP A 219 12.08 13.76 -7.51
N PHE A 220 11.95 12.76 -6.63
CA PHE A 220 11.75 12.98 -5.20
C PHE A 220 12.92 13.78 -4.60
N GLU A 221 14.15 13.38 -4.88
CA GLU A 221 15.34 14.07 -4.38
C GLU A 221 15.42 15.52 -4.86
N ALA A 222 15.13 15.76 -6.14
CA ALA A 222 15.20 17.08 -6.74
C ALA A 222 14.09 18.03 -6.25
N LYS A 223 12.88 17.51 -6.04
CA LYS A 223 11.67 18.34 -5.83
C LYS A 223 11.14 18.34 -4.40
N HIS A 224 11.36 17.27 -3.64
CA HIS A 224 10.62 17.01 -2.39
C HIS A 224 11.49 16.69 -1.18
N ALA A 225 12.64 16.00 -1.34
CA ALA A 225 13.42 15.44 -0.24
C ALA A 225 13.74 16.48 0.85
N ALA A 226 14.24 17.66 0.49
CA ALA A 226 14.61 18.71 1.43
C ALA A 226 13.45 19.17 2.34
N LYS A 227 12.21 19.20 1.81
CA LYS A 227 11.02 19.54 2.60
C LYS A 227 10.48 18.31 3.34
N ALA A 228 10.57 17.12 2.73
CA ALA A 228 10.06 15.89 3.31
C ALA A 228 10.83 15.50 4.58
N VAL A 229 12.16 15.64 4.61
CA VAL A 229 12.96 15.33 5.81
C VAL A 229 12.64 16.23 7.01
N GLN A 230 12.11 17.43 6.78
CA GLN A 230 11.69 18.33 7.87
C GLN A 230 10.46 17.83 8.62
N ARG A 231 9.72 16.87 8.04
CA ARG A 231 8.57 16.23 8.69
C ARG A 231 8.98 15.13 9.66
N LEU A 232 10.23 14.68 9.58
CA LEU A 232 10.80 13.71 10.50
C LEU A 232 11.01 14.34 11.88
N ARG A 233 10.91 13.52 12.93
CA ARG A 233 11.00 13.95 14.33
C ARG A 233 12.24 13.35 14.99
N PRO A 234 13.45 13.88 14.69
CA PRO A 234 14.65 13.38 15.34
C PRO A 234 14.63 13.67 16.83
N VAL A 235 15.12 12.72 17.62
CA VAL A 235 15.34 12.86 19.06
C VAL A 235 16.83 12.79 19.33
N LEU A 236 17.33 13.65 20.22
CA LEU A 236 18.72 13.56 20.67
C LEU A 236 18.83 12.43 21.71
N ARG A 237 19.63 11.41 21.43
CA ARG A 237 20.01 10.34 22.36
C ARG A 237 21.50 10.39 22.60
N GLU A 238 21.87 10.84 23.80
CA GLU A 238 23.25 11.15 24.17
C GLU A 238 23.85 12.22 23.21
N GLN A 239 24.61 11.78 22.22
CA GLN A 239 25.25 12.62 21.19
C GLN A 239 24.78 12.28 19.77
N ASN A 240 23.74 11.45 19.65
CA ASN A 240 23.22 10.98 18.38
C ASN A 240 21.88 11.65 18.08
N VAL A 241 21.74 12.17 16.87
CA VAL A 241 20.45 12.45 16.27
C VAL A 241 19.84 11.10 15.87
N PHE A 242 18.75 10.71 16.52
CA PHE A 242 18.11 9.41 16.36
C PHE A 242 16.72 9.56 15.75
N LEU A 243 16.46 8.84 14.67
CA LEU A 243 15.15 8.71 14.04
C LEU A 243 14.61 7.31 14.33
N SER A 244 13.53 7.26 15.12
CA SER A 244 12.87 6.01 15.49
C SER A 244 12.02 5.48 14.34
N VAL A 245 12.03 4.17 14.12
CA VAL A 245 11.09 3.54 13.17
C VAL A 245 9.66 3.54 13.69
N ARG A 246 9.44 3.88 14.97
CA ARG A 246 8.09 4.08 15.55
C ARG A 246 7.41 5.30 14.96
N ASP A 247 8.20 6.30 14.59
CA ASP A 247 7.73 7.52 13.94
C ASP A 247 7.66 7.35 12.42
N ALA A 248 7.38 8.44 11.70
CA ALA A 248 7.42 8.44 10.24
C ALA A 248 8.82 8.04 9.73
N ILE A 249 8.84 7.15 8.74
CA ILE A 249 10.04 6.76 8.00
C ILE A 249 9.94 7.39 6.62
N LEU A 250 11.01 8.02 6.16
CA LEU A 250 11.09 8.55 4.81
C LEU A 250 12.04 7.66 4.00
N GLY A 251 11.48 6.78 3.20
CA GLY A 251 12.25 5.74 2.52
C GLY A 251 11.39 4.76 1.73
N SER A 252 12.06 3.77 1.13
CA SER A 252 11.47 2.68 0.34
C SER A 252 12.19 1.36 0.60
N GLY A 253 11.61 0.23 0.15
CA GLY A 253 12.22 -1.08 0.36
C GLY A 253 12.18 -1.57 1.81
N ILE A 254 11.11 -1.24 2.54
CA ILE A 254 10.86 -1.74 3.90
C ILE A 254 9.50 -2.44 4.00
N HIS A 255 9.41 -3.42 4.90
CA HIS A 255 8.14 -4.02 5.30
C HIS A 255 7.43 -3.18 6.35
N GLY A 256 6.20 -3.60 6.71
CA GLY A 256 5.48 -3.06 7.86
C GLY A 256 6.25 -3.23 9.17
N ARG A 257 5.85 -2.44 10.17
CA ARG A 257 6.43 -2.46 11.52
C ARG A 257 6.06 -3.74 12.26
N ASP A 258 7.05 -4.45 12.77
CA ASP A 258 6.86 -5.52 13.74
C ASP A 258 6.78 -4.89 15.14
N GLY A 259 5.79 -5.28 15.95
CA GLY A 259 5.59 -4.71 17.28
C GLY A 259 5.20 -3.22 17.28
N ALA A 260 4.46 -2.77 16.26
CA ALA A 260 3.98 -1.39 16.16
C ALA A 260 3.28 -0.93 17.45
N GLY A 261 3.64 0.26 17.95
CA GLY A 261 3.12 0.79 19.22
C GLY A 261 3.82 0.27 20.49
N THR A 262 4.79 -0.63 20.36
CA THR A 262 5.56 -1.16 21.50
C THR A 262 6.99 -0.62 21.53
N ASP A 263 7.68 -0.88 22.65
CA ASP A 263 9.08 -0.52 22.78
C ASP A 263 10.03 -1.32 21.88
N ASN A 264 9.60 -2.49 21.43
CA ASN A 264 10.39 -3.38 20.57
C ASN A 264 10.07 -3.21 19.08
N CYS A 265 9.48 -2.08 18.70
CA CYS A 265 9.12 -1.81 17.32
C CYS A 265 10.36 -1.81 16.40
N ALA A 266 10.32 -2.63 15.35
CA ALA A 266 11.36 -2.72 14.34
C ALA A 266 10.74 -2.77 12.93
N VAL A 267 11.54 -2.51 11.90
CA VAL A 267 11.16 -2.76 10.50
C VAL A 267 12.19 -3.64 9.84
N TRP A 268 11.74 -4.47 8.89
CA TRP A 268 12.58 -5.30 8.06
C TRP A 268 12.85 -4.64 6.72
N THR A 269 14.10 -4.69 6.24
CA THR A 269 14.41 -4.41 4.84
C THR A 269 13.79 -5.49 3.94
N GLY A 270 13.37 -5.09 2.74
CA GLY A 270 12.73 -5.96 1.76
C GLY A 270 11.45 -5.37 1.16
N PRO A 271 10.85 -6.02 0.15
CA PRO A 271 11.13 -7.39 -0.30
C PRO A 271 12.32 -7.50 -1.25
N THR A 272 12.84 -6.36 -1.73
CA THR A 272 13.98 -6.33 -2.66
C THR A 272 15.28 -6.21 -1.90
N THR A 273 16.39 -6.26 -2.63
CA THR A 273 17.75 -6.21 -2.10
C THR A 273 18.23 -4.79 -1.80
N ARG A 274 17.37 -3.78 -1.98
CA ARG A 274 17.67 -2.37 -1.83
C ARG A 274 16.65 -1.68 -0.93
N THR A 275 17.14 -1.03 0.11
CA THR A 275 16.35 -0.16 0.99
C THR A 275 16.95 1.23 0.98
N VAL A 276 16.11 2.26 0.92
CA VAL A 276 16.57 3.66 0.96
C VAL A 276 15.93 4.37 2.14
N LEU A 277 16.74 5.13 2.87
CA LEU A 277 16.32 5.98 3.98
C LEU A 277 16.85 7.39 3.78
N TYR A 278 16.02 8.37 4.08
CA TYR A 278 16.37 9.79 4.05
C TYR A 278 16.31 10.38 5.45
N MET A 279 17.31 11.19 5.80
CA MET A 279 17.37 11.88 7.09
C MET A 279 17.85 13.33 6.94
N PRO A 280 17.37 14.27 7.78
CA PRO A 280 17.91 15.63 7.80
C PRO A 280 19.33 15.61 8.39
N CYS A 281 20.22 16.45 7.88
CA CYS A 281 21.60 16.53 8.35
C CYS A 281 22.23 17.91 8.10
N PRO A 282 23.26 18.31 8.85
CA PRO A 282 24.04 19.50 8.55
C PRO A 282 24.86 19.30 7.26
N VAL A 283 24.92 20.36 6.45
CA VAL A 283 25.69 20.41 5.20
C VAL A 283 27.17 20.60 5.53
N GLU A 284 28.06 19.95 4.77
CA GLU A 284 29.52 20.14 4.83
C GLU A 284 30.14 19.87 6.21
N LYS A 285 29.50 19.02 7.01
CA LYS A 285 30.05 18.51 8.28
C LYS A 285 30.36 17.03 8.13
N MET A 286 31.50 16.61 8.69
CA MET A 286 31.80 15.18 8.82
C MET A 286 30.82 14.60 9.85
N LEU A 287 30.08 13.59 9.42
CA LEU A 287 29.10 12.87 10.21
C LEU A 287 29.48 11.41 10.32
N LYS A 288 29.11 10.83 11.45
CA LYS A 288 29.04 9.39 11.65
C LYS A 288 27.57 8.99 11.56
N VAL A 289 27.16 8.51 10.39
CA VAL A 289 25.83 7.95 10.13
C VAL A 289 25.71 6.59 10.82
N LYS A 290 24.54 6.32 11.40
CA LYS A 290 24.27 5.13 12.22
C LYS A 290 22.99 4.43 11.79
N LEU A 291 23.03 3.10 11.80
CA LEU A 291 21.86 2.23 11.69
C LEU A 291 21.87 1.26 12.87
N TRP A 292 20.81 1.27 13.68
CA TRP A 292 20.68 0.40 14.85
C TRP A 292 19.98 -0.90 14.45
N ILE A 293 20.77 -1.96 14.31
CA ILE A 293 20.33 -3.26 13.78
C ILE A 293 19.84 -4.13 14.94
N ARG A 294 18.64 -4.69 14.79
CA ARG A 294 18.02 -5.63 15.74
C ARG A 294 18.31 -7.09 15.41
N GLY A 295 18.62 -7.39 14.15
CA GLY A 295 18.97 -8.73 13.72
C GLY A 295 18.96 -8.87 12.20
N TYR A 296 19.20 -10.09 11.75
CA TYR A 296 19.26 -10.46 10.34
C TYR A 296 18.30 -11.63 10.07
N ALA A 297 17.77 -11.72 8.86
CA ALA A 297 16.91 -12.84 8.48
C ALA A 297 17.68 -14.17 8.46
N ALA A 298 18.99 -14.11 8.22
CA ALA A 298 19.95 -15.20 8.40
C ALA A 298 21.34 -14.63 8.67
N GLU A 299 22.22 -15.38 9.32
CA GLU A 299 23.59 -14.95 9.64
C GLU A 299 24.37 -14.49 8.40
N ARG A 300 24.21 -15.18 7.27
CA ARG A 300 24.89 -14.81 6.01
C ARG A 300 24.51 -13.43 5.47
N ILE A 301 23.30 -12.93 5.75
CA ILE A 301 22.87 -11.60 5.31
C ILE A 301 23.81 -10.53 5.89
N ARG A 302 24.25 -10.68 7.14
CA ARG A 302 25.19 -9.76 7.78
C ARG A 302 26.45 -9.53 6.94
N SER A 303 27.00 -10.60 6.36
CA SER A 303 28.23 -10.52 5.54
C SER A 303 28.04 -9.85 4.18
N GLN A 304 26.78 -9.73 3.72
CA GLN A 304 26.42 -9.13 2.43
C GLN A 304 26.06 -7.65 2.54
N VAL A 305 25.83 -7.15 3.76
CA VAL A 305 25.35 -5.78 3.97
C VAL A 305 26.38 -4.78 3.46
N ARG A 306 25.91 -3.89 2.59
CA ARG A 306 26.68 -2.79 2.02
C ARG A 306 25.87 -1.51 2.17
N PHE A 307 26.56 -0.39 2.30
CA PHE A 307 25.93 0.91 2.48
C PHE A 307 26.39 1.88 1.40
N GLU A 308 25.45 2.65 0.88
CA GLU A 308 25.76 3.81 0.05
C GLU A 308 25.29 5.08 0.75
N ILE A 309 26.10 6.13 0.63
CA ILE A 309 25.73 7.48 1.04
C ILE A 309 25.65 8.34 -0.22
N ASP A 310 24.47 8.89 -0.49
CA ASP A 310 24.20 9.67 -1.71
C ASP A 310 24.69 8.93 -2.98
N ASP A 311 24.28 7.67 -3.13
CA ASP A 311 24.58 6.77 -4.25
C ASP A 311 26.07 6.42 -4.43
N ARG A 312 26.84 6.50 -3.35
CA ARG A 312 28.26 6.08 -3.32
C ARG A 312 28.49 5.02 -2.26
N LEU A 313 28.95 3.84 -2.70
CA LEU A 313 29.39 2.78 -1.79
C LEU A 313 30.42 3.33 -0.81
N THR A 314 30.13 3.18 0.48
CA THR A 314 30.94 3.78 1.56
C THR A 314 31.37 2.69 2.55
N PRO A 315 32.64 2.68 2.99
CA PRO A 315 33.10 1.77 4.04
C PRO A 315 32.29 1.96 5.33
N HIS A 316 32.08 0.86 6.06
CA HIS A 316 31.34 0.85 7.31
C HIS A 316 32.03 -0.07 8.32
N ALA A 317 31.67 0.10 9.59
CA ALA A 317 32.04 -0.81 10.66
C ALA A 317 30.78 -1.23 11.43
N PHE A 318 30.77 -2.47 11.93
CA PHE A 318 29.77 -2.92 12.89
C PHE A 318 30.34 -2.82 14.30
N VAL A 319 29.60 -2.16 15.18
CA VAL A 319 29.97 -1.96 16.58
C VAL A 319 28.91 -2.61 17.46
N SER A 320 29.32 -3.39 18.45
CA SER A 320 28.40 -3.96 19.42
C SER A 320 27.76 -2.87 20.29
N SER A 321 26.49 -3.05 20.63
CA SER A 321 25.73 -2.13 21.47
C SER A 321 24.95 -2.93 22.51
N PRO A 322 24.77 -2.43 23.74
CA PRO A 322 23.89 -3.08 24.72
C PRO A 322 22.41 -3.02 24.33
N GLU A 323 22.00 -2.00 23.56
CA GLU A 323 20.60 -1.69 23.27
C GLU A 323 20.11 -2.31 21.95
N SER A 324 21.03 -2.71 21.08
CA SER A 324 20.77 -3.26 19.75
C SER A 324 21.67 -4.47 19.52
N HIS A 325 21.39 -5.27 18.50
CA HIS A 325 22.30 -6.37 18.16
C HIS A 325 23.66 -5.81 17.74
N GLU A 326 23.63 -4.85 16.81
CA GLU A 326 24.81 -4.15 16.32
C GLU A 326 24.42 -2.75 15.82
N VAL A 327 25.38 -1.84 15.76
CA VAL A 327 25.25 -0.54 15.09
C VAL A 327 26.20 -0.50 13.90
N ALA A 328 25.67 -0.26 12.71
CA ALA A 328 26.51 0.06 11.56
C ALA A 328 26.90 1.54 11.63
N GLU A 329 28.20 1.84 11.61
CA GLU A 329 28.74 3.20 11.57
C GLU A 329 29.35 3.49 10.20
N ILE A 330 28.89 4.56 9.54
CA ILE A 330 29.33 5.00 8.22
C ILE A 330 29.74 6.48 8.28
N TYR A 331 30.92 6.83 7.77
CA TYR A 331 31.40 8.22 7.78
C TYR A 331 31.05 8.93 6.48
N ALA A 332 30.50 10.14 6.57
CA ALA A 332 30.10 10.91 5.39
C ALA A 332 30.14 12.42 5.63
N THR A 333 30.36 13.18 4.55
CA THR A 333 30.20 14.64 4.53
C THR A 333 29.06 15.00 3.59
N PRO A 334 27.84 15.26 4.11
CA PRO A 334 26.68 15.53 3.27
C PRO A 334 26.85 16.83 2.47
N LYS A 335 26.39 16.82 1.22
CA LYS A 335 26.38 18.02 0.36
C LYS A 335 25.03 18.74 0.32
N ARG A 336 24.02 18.14 0.92
CA ARG A 336 22.62 18.58 0.91
C ARG A 336 22.11 18.65 2.34
N SER A 337 21.00 19.35 2.56
CA SER A 337 20.32 19.43 3.86
C SER A 337 19.66 18.12 4.30
N PHE A 338 19.81 17.07 3.49
CA PHE A 338 19.45 15.71 3.77
C PHE A 338 20.55 14.77 3.30
N LEU A 339 20.58 13.58 3.89
CA LEU A 339 21.43 12.48 3.48
C LEU A 339 20.56 11.30 3.06
N LYS A 340 20.96 10.66 1.95
CA LYS A 340 20.40 9.39 1.49
C LYS A 340 21.29 8.25 1.96
N LEU A 341 20.73 7.36 2.77
CA LEU A 341 21.36 6.09 3.17
C LEU A 341 20.70 4.96 2.38
N THR A 342 21.45 4.32 1.50
CA THR A 342 21.03 3.08 0.83
C THR A 342 21.61 1.89 1.56
N ILE A 343 20.77 0.92 1.89
CA ILE A 343 21.16 -0.38 2.44
C ILE A 343 21.01 -1.41 1.32
N LEU A 344 22.10 -2.11 1.03
CA LEU A 344 22.16 -3.14 0.00
C LEU A 344 22.46 -4.50 0.65
N VAL A 345 21.76 -5.53 0.20
CA VAL A 345 22.04 -6.94 0.50
C VAL A 345 22.08 -7.71 -0.81
N ASP A 346 22.64 -8.92 -0.84
CA ASP A 346 22.69 -9.69 -2.09
C ASP A 346 21.40 -10.50 -2.32
N GLU A 347 20.69 -10.82 -1.23
CA GLU A 347 19.43 -11.56 -1.25
C GLU A 347 18.48 -11.13 -0.13
N THR A 348 17.21 -11.50 -0.25
CA THR A 348 16.20 -11.43 0.82
C THR A 348 15.52 -12.78 0.99
N LEU A 349 15.23 -13.15 2.23
CA LEU A 349 14.86 -14.52 2.61
C LEU A 349 13.49 -14.58 3.26
N THR A 350 12.70 -15.59 2.89
CA THR A 350 11.53 -16.01 3.68
C THR A 350 11.99 -16.95 4.78
N SER A 351 11.29 -17.01 5.91
CA SER A 351 11.54 -18.07 6.90
C SER A 351 10.91 -19.37 6.41
N LEU A 352 11.60 -20.12 5.55
CA LEU A 352 11.14 -21.44 5.10
C LEU A 352 11.68 -22.60 5.97
N GLU A 353 12.49 -22.31 6.99
CA GLU A 353 12.92 -23.28 7.99
C GLU A 353 12.26 -23.01 9.34
N ALA A 354 11.02 -23.48 9.51
CA ALA A 354 10.52 -24.07 10.75
C ALA A 354 9.10 -24.57 10.50
N GLY A 355 8.90 -25.89 10.54
CA GLY A 355 7.59 -26.55 10.56
C GLY A 355 6.76 -26.29 11.82
N GLY A 356 6.74 -25.06 12.33
CA GLY A 356 5.76 -24.55 13.28
C GLY A 356 4.83 -23.57 12.56
N GLY A 357 3.57 -23.49 12.96
CA GLY A 357 2.50 -22.74 12.28
C GLY A 357 2.65 -21.21 12.12
N ASN A 358 3.86 -20.65 12.23
CA ASN A 358 4.19 -19.22 12.14
C ASN A 358 5.28 -18.93 11.07
N ALA A 359 5.14 -19.47 9.86
CA ALA A 359 6.04 -19.11 8.76
C ALA A 359 5.77 -17.65 8.30
N ASP A 360 6.80 -16.81 8.28
CA ASP A 360 6.74 -15.44 7.73
C ASP A 360 7.11 -15.47 6.24
N GLU A 361 6.10 -15.22 5.39
CA GLU A 361 6.23 -15.20 3.93
C GLU A 361 6.96 -13.96 3.41
N ARG A 362 7.27 -12.98 4.26
CA ARG A 362 8.00 -11.79 3.85
C ARG A 362 9.44 -12.16 3.51
N LYS A 363 9.90 -11.75 2.33
CA LYS A 363 11.32 -11.75 1.97
C LYS A 363 12.05 -10.65 2.73
N ARG A 364 12.83 -11.01 3.75
CA ARG A 364 13.47 -10.10 4.71
C ARG A 364 14.98 -10.07 4.54
N GLY A 365 15.60 -8.91 4.73
CA GLY A 365 17.04 -8.75 4.85
C GLY A 365 17.46 -8.60 6.31
N LEU A 366 17.63 -7.37 6.77
CA LEU A 366 17.95 -7.03 8.17
C LEU A 366 16.79 -6.30 8.85
N ALA A 367 16.72 -6.40 10.17
CA ALA A 367 15.80 -5.66 11.01
C ALA A 367 16.52 -4.49 11.68
N PHE A 368 15.90 -3.31 11.71
CA PHE A 368 16.42 -2.15 12.43
C PHE A 368 15.30 -1.39 13.14
N ASP A 369 15.64 -0.68 14.21
CA ASP A 369 14.69 0.10 15.02
C ASP A 369 14.93 1.61 14.99
N GLY A 370 16.06 2.02 14.41
CA GLY A 370 16.35 3.42 14.18
C GLY A 370 17.53 3.65 13.26
N TYR A 371 17.65 4.89 12.81
CA TYR A 371 18.73 5.38 11.95
C TYR A 371 18.99 6.86 12.27
N GLY A 372 20.14 7.40 11.87
CA GLY A 372 20.52 8.74 12.30
C GLY A 372 22.00 9.03 12.16
N TRP A 373 22.52 9.98 12.93
CA TRP A 373 23.92 10.38 12.85
C TRP A 373 24.41 11.09 14.12
N SER A 374 25.73 11.18 14.29
CA SER A 374 26.39 12.09 15.24
C SER A 374 27.44 12.93 14.51
N ALA A 375 27.76 14.11 15.05
CA ALA A 375 28.94 14.85 14.59
C ALA A 375 30.22 14.09 14.96
N VAL A 376 31.27 14.24 14.15
CA VAL A 376 32.61 13.68 14.40
C VAL A 376 33.50 14.69 15.11
#